data_AF-A0A8J5S0U7-F1
#
_entry.id   AF-A0A8J5S0U7-F1
#
_cell.length_a   1.000
_cell.length_b   1.000
_cell.length_c   1.000
_cell.angle_alpha   90.00
_cell.angle_beta   90.00
_cell.angle_gamma   90.00
#
_symmetry.space_group_name_H-M   'P 1'
#
loop_
_entity.id
_entity.type
_entity.pdbx_description
1 polymer ?
#
loop_
_entity_poly.entity_id
_entity_poly.type
_entity_poly.pdbx_seq_one_letter_code
_entity_poly.pdbx_strand_id
1 'polypeptide(L)'
;MYSLQVGDDLNTLPLMPNDGGTWSVMQSWVLPTRSFLEFVMFSRMFVDALDAQMYDKHHQTGHCILSLHKDQHCYSRILELIVNVWAFHSSRRMVYVNPETGEMQEQHQLNGRRGQMLIQWFSLSTLKGMDEDLAEEFDEDHSDRRWLWPQTGEVFCQSLYERERIIRQQEKERSKQQSKEKIQRIKKRARQKTLGRYIKPPPDDVGSLNDTMTVDQ
;
A
#
# COMPACT_ATOMS: atom_id res chain seq x y z
N MET A 1 -26.41 -34.13 8.33
CA MET A 1 -25.78 -34.18 9.65
C MET A 1 -24.36 -34.69 9.47
N TYR A 2 -23.39 -33.79 9.35
CA TYR A 2 -21.98 -34.16 9.41
C TYR A 2 -21.38 -33.48 10.63
N SER A 3 -21.19 -34.28 11.67
CA SER A 3 -20.44 -33.91 12.86
C SER A 3 -18.97 -33.80 12.47
N LEU A 4 -18.50 -32.58 12.21
CA LEU A 4 -17.08 -32.31 11.98
C LEU A 4 -16.36 -32.45 13.32
N GLN A 5 -15.59 -33.52 13.47
CA GLN A 5 -14.74 -33.73 14.63
C GLN A 5 -13.64 -32.67 14.64
N VAL A 6 -13.51 -31.97 15.77
CA VAL A 6 -12.64 -30.80 16.00
C VAL A 6 -11.12 -31.14 15.97
N GLY A 7 -10.75 -32.38 15.62
CA GLY A 7 -9.36 -32.86 15.66
C GLY A 7 -8.53 -32.61 14.39
N ASP A 8 -9.15 -32.45 13.22
CA ASP A 8 -8.41 -32.40 11.94
C ASP A 8 -8.04 -30.98 11.46
N ASP A 9 -8.73 -29.92 11.91
CA ASP A 9 -8.51 -28.56 11.40
C ASP A 9 -7.15 -27.94 11.80
N LEU A 10 -6.60 -28.34 12.96
CA LEU A 10 -5.31 -27.81 13.44
C LEU A 10 -4.11 -28.40 12.67
N ASN A 11 -4.28 -29.53 11.98
CA ASN A 11 -3.24 -30.15 11.16
C ASN A 11 -3.00 -29.38 9.86
N THR A 12 -3.90 -28.47 9.48
CA THR A 12 -3.77 -27.63 8.29
C THR A 12 -2.82 -26.44 8.53
N LEU A 13 -2.63 -26.05 9.79
CA LEU A 13 -1.69 -24.99 10.13
C LEU A 13 -0.25 -25.53 10.05
N PRO A 14 0.71 -24.73 9.56
CA PRO A 14 2.12 -25.13 9.60
C PRO A 14 2.53 -25.43 11.04
N LEU A 15 2.73 -26.71 11.34
CA LEU A 15 3.13 -27.16 12.67
C LEU A 15 4.60 -26.79 12.90
N MET A 16 4.85 -26.17 14.05
CA MET A 16 6.22 -25.93 14.49
C MET A 16 6.89 -27.26 14.84
N PRO A 17 8.11 -27.55 14.33
CA PRO A 17 8.77 -28.79 14.67
C PRO A 17 9.18 -28.81 16.15
N ASN A 18 9.23 -30.01 16.71
CA ASN A 18 9.70 -30.26 18.06
C ASN A 18 11.18 -30.64 18.02
N ASP A 19 12.06 -29.67 17.78
CA ASP A 19 13.52 -29.82 17.69
C ASP A 19 14.26 -29.39 18.98
N GLY A 20 13.52 -29.19 20.08
CA GLY A 20 14.06 -28.83 21.39
C GLY A 20 14.47 -27.36 21.54
N GLY A 21 14.26 -26.52 20.52
CA GLY A 21 14.51 -25.08 20.60
C GLY A 21 13.38 -24.31 21.30
N THR A 22 13.67 -23.06 21.67
CA THR A 22 12.68 -22.17 22.31
C THR A 22 11.96 -21.32 21.27
N TRP A 23 10.63 -21.46 21.22
CA TRP A 23 9.76 -20.65 20.38
C TRP A 23 9.43 -19.31 21.03
N SER A 24 9.12 -18.33 20.18
CA SER A 24 8.66 -17.05 20.66
C SER A 24 7.30 -17.17 21.33
N VAL A 25 7.14 -16.65 22.55
CA VAL A 25 5.82 -16.62 23.21
C VAL A 25 5.32 -15.20 23.46
N MET A 26 6.18 -14.23 23.80
CA MET A 26 5.86 -12.78 23.87
C MET A 26 7.14 -11.92 23.98
N GLN A 27 8.06 -12.01 23.01
CA GLN A 27 9.33 -11.26 23.04
C GLN A 27 9.38 -10.15 21.99
N SER A 28 10.35 -9.24 22.10
CA SER A 28 10.60 -8.17 21.12
C SER A 28 11.52 -8.67 20.00
N TRP A 29 11.22 -8.29 18.75
CA TRP A 29 11.94 -8.73 17.56
C TRP A 29 12.63 -7.57 16.87
N VAL A 30 13.81 -7.84 16.29
CA VAL A 30 14.50 -6.89 15.41
C VAL A 30 14.62 -7.51 14.03
N LEU A 31 14.14 -6.78 13.02
CA LEU A 31 14.13 -7.21 11.63
C LEU A 31 14.75 -6.11 10.75
N PRO A 32 15.59 -6.46 9.75
CA PRO A 32 15.94 -5.53 8.69
C PRO A 32 14.66 -5.06 7.97
N THR A 33 14.61 -3.81 7.49
CA THR A 33 13.42 -3.20 6.87
C THR A 33 12.80 -4.09 5.79
N ARG A 34 13.61 -4.69 4.92
CA ARG A 34 13.12 -5.60 3.89
C ARG A 34 12.40 -6.82 4.48
N SER A 35 12.98 -7.44 5.50
CA SER A 35 12.35 -8.57 6.19
C SER A 35 11.09 -8.17 6.93
N PHE A 36 11.04 -6.95 7.45
CA PHE A 36 9.85 -6.40 8.09
C PHE A 36 8.71 -6.22 7.08
N LEU A 37 8.96 -5.69 5.88
CA LEU A 37 7.92 -5.58 4.84
C LEU A 37 7.38 -6.94 4.42
N GLU A 38 8.27 -7.91 4.19
CA GLU A 38 7.86 -9.26 3.84
C GLU A 38 7.04 -9.90 4.98
N PHE A 39 7.42 -9.66 6.24
CA PHE A 39 6.67 -10.09 7.43
C PHE A 39 5.28 -9.46 7.49
N VAL A 40 5.15 -8.16 7.21
CA VAL A 40 3.86 -7.45 7.24
C VAL A 40 2.93 -8.00 6.16
N MET A 41 3.41 -8.17 4.93
CA MET A 41 2.64 -8.77 3.82
C MET A 41 2.15 -10.17 4.21
N PHE A 42 3.05 -11.03 4.70
CA PHE A 42 2.70 -12.36 5.17
C PHE A 42 1.67 -12.31 6.30
N SER A 43 1.89 -11.50 7.33
CA SER A 43 1.03 -11.43 8.51
C SER A 43 -0.39 -11.05 8.16
N ARG A 44 -0.57 -10.11 7.23
CA ARG A 44 -1.88 -9.69 6.75
C ARG A 44 -2.62 -10.83 6.06
N MET A 45 -1.99 -11.46 5.07
CA MET A 45 -2.58 -12.59 4.33
C MET A 45 -2.86 -13.79 5.25
N PHE A 46 -1.97 -14.05 6.20
CA PHE A 46 -2.11 -15.17 7.13
C PHE A 46 -3.25 -14.96 8.13
N VAL A 47 -3.36 -13.76 8.72
CA VAL A 47 -4.48 -13.42 9.60
C VAL A 47 -5.80 -13.48 8.86
N ASP A 48 -5.84 -12.97 7.63
CA ASP A 48 -7.02 -13.01 6.78
C ASP A 48 -7.48 -14.44 6.49
N ALA A 49 -6.55 -15.32 6.11
CA ALA A 49 -6.83 -16.73 5.87
C ALA A 49 -7.29 -17.46 7.14
N LEU A 50 -6.67 -17.17 8.30
CA LEU A 50 -7.10 -17.73 9.59
C LEU A 50 -8.50 -17.29 9.96
N ASP A 51 -8.78 -16.01 9.79
CA ASP A 51 -10.05 -15.40 10.12
C ASP A 51 -11.18 -15.95 9.24
N ALA A 52 -10.93 -16.08 7.93
CA ALA A 52 -11.87 -16.69 6.98
C ALA A 52 -12.22 -18.16 7.32
N GLN A 53 -11.30 -18.91 7.95
CA GLN A 53 -11.53 -20.30 8.33
C GLN A 53 -12.19 -20.45 9.72
N MET A 54 -11.82 -19.60 10.66
CA MET A 54 -12.10 -19.83 12.09
C MET A 54 -13.21 -18.95 12.65
N TYR A 55 -13.57 -17.87 11.97
CA TYR A 55 -14.48 -16.86 12.51
C TYR A 55 -15.87 -17.40 12.87
N ASP A 56 -16.54 -18.10 11.95
CA ASP A 56 -17.92 -18.52 12.18
C ASP A 56 -18.03 -19.43 13.40
N LYS A 57 -17.12 -20.39 13.51
CA LYS A 57 -17.04 -21.32 14.64
C LYS A 57 -16.70 -20.59 15.94
N HIS A 58 -15.73 -19.67 15.89
CA HIS A 58 -15.37 -18.83 17.04
C HIS A 58 -16.57 -17.99 17.52
N HIS A 59 -17.25 -17.33 16.59
CA HIS A 59 -18.37 -16.43 16.87
C HIS A 59 -19.59 -17.17 17.41
N GLN A 60 -19.94 -18.33 16.84
CA GLN A 60 -21.11 -19.11 17.24
C GLN A 60 -20.93 -19.83 18.58
N THR A 61 -19.72 -20.32 18.87
CA THR A 61 -19.46 -21.16 20.06
C THR A 61 -18.83 -20.39 21.23
N GLY A 62 -18.34 -19.18 20.98
CA GLY A 62 -17.54 -18.41 21.93
C GLY A 62 -16.21 -19.08 22.30
N HIS A 63 -15.84 -20.18 21.64
CA HIS A 63 -14.60 -20.90 21.88
C HIS A 63 -13.54 -20.49 20.88
N CYS A 64 -12.39 -20.09 21.40
CA CYS A 64 -11.24 -19.75 20.59
C CYS A 64 -10.36 -20.96 20.35
N ILE A 65 -10.26 -21.37 19.08
CA ILE A 65 -9.47 -22.54 18.65
C ILE A 65 -7.97 -22.32 18.88
N LEU A 66 -7.55 -21.06 18.95
CA LEU A 66 -6.18 -20.66 19.26
C LEU A 66 -5.94 -20.47 20.77
N SER A 67 -6.96 -20.62 21.61
CA SER A 67 -6.79 -20.53 23.05
C SER A 67 -6.70 -21.93 23.65
N LEU A 68 -5.57 -22.23 24.28
CA LEU A 68 -5.41 -23.48 25.06
C LEU A 68 -6.22 -23.46 26.36
N HIS A 69 -6.59 -22.27 26.84
CA HIS A 69 -7.39 -22.06 28.05
C HIS A 69 -8.66 -21.26 27.75
N LYS A 70 -9.71 -21.44 28.54
CA LYS A 70 -10.99 -20.72 28.35
C LYS A 70 -10.87 -19.19 28.50
N ASP A 71 -9.77 -18.68 29.04
CA ASP A 71 -9.60 -17.27 29.36
C ASP A 71 -8.58 -16.55 28.44
N GLN A 72 -9.18 -15.78 27.51
CA GLN A 72 -8.90 -14.36 27.19
C GLN A 72 -7.67 -13.88 26.40
N HIS A 73 -6.76 -14.70 25.89
CA HIS A 73 -5.65 -14.15 25.06
C HIS A 73 -5.37 -14.88 23.73
N CYS A 74 -6.38 -14.98 22.86
CA CYS A 74 -6.22 -15.47 21.48
C CYS A 74 -5.17 -14.69 20.68
N TYR A 75 -5.07 -13.38 20.92
CA TYR A 75 -4.12 -12.50 20.24
C TYR A 75 -2.67 -12.89 20.50
N SER A 76 -2.33 -13.30 21.72
CA SER A 76 -0.97 -13.74 22.05
C SER A 76 -0.60 -15.00 21.26
N ARG A 77 -1.52 -15.96 21.13
CA ARG A 77 -1.28 -17.16 20.32
C ARG A 77 -1.19 -16.86 18.83
N ILE A 78 -2.03 -15.97 18.32
CA ILE A 78 -1.98 -15.53 16.91
C ILE A 78 -0.61 -14.93 16.61
N LEU A 79 -0.14 -14.01 17.46
CA LEU A 79 1.16 -13.36 17.30
C LEU A 79 2.31 -14.38 17.37
N GLU A 80 2.26 -15.30 18.34
CA GLU A 80 3.20 -16.41 18.45
C GLU A 80 3.26 -17.25 17.17
N LEU A 81 2.10 -17.67 16.64
CA LEU A 81 2.02 -18.47 15.43
C LEU A 81 2.60 -17.71 14.22
N ILE A 82 2.17 -16.47 14.00
CA ILE A 82 2.62 -15.65 12.87
C ILE A 82 4.15 -15.49 12.90
N VAL A 83 4.71 -15.11 14.05
CA VAL A 83 6.16 -14.88 14.18
C VAL A 83 6.95 -16.17 14.00
N ASN A 84 6.53 -17.26 14.65
CA ASN A 84 7.26 -18.52 14.58
C ASN A 84 7.18 -19.17 13.19
N VAL A 85 6.01 -19.18 12.56
CA VAL A 85 5.82 -19.69 11.19
C VAL A 85 6.67 -18.88 10.22
N TRP A 86 6.61 -17.54 10.31
CA TRP A 86 7.44 -16.66 9.49
C TRP A 86 8.93 -16.93 9.68
N ALA A 87 9.43 -16.90 10.91
CA ALA A 87 10.85 -17.03 11.21
C ALA A 87 11.40 -18.41 10.81
N PHE A 88 10.59 -19.46 11.02
CA PHE A 88 10.98 -20.81 10.68
C PHE A 88 11.05 -21.03 9.16
N HIS A 89 9.94 -20.79 8.45
CA HIS A 89 9.82 -21.17 7.05
C HIS A 89 10.53 -20.23 6.08
N SER A 90 10.85 -19.01 6.50
CA SER A 90 11.57 -18.05 5.67
C SER A 90 13.10 -18.21 5.69
N SER A 91 13.64 -19.26 6.32
CA SER A 91 15.09 -19.52 6.44
C SER A 91 15.90 -18.43 7.15
N ARG A 92 15.25 -17.66 8.03
CA ARG A 92 15.94 -16.65 8.83
C ARG A 92 16.60 -17.29 10.05
N ARG A 93 17.76 -16.76 10.45
CA ARG A 93 18.39 -17.15 11.72
C ARG A 93 17.52 -16.70 12.88
N MET A 94 17.30 -17.61 13.82
CA MET A 94 16.52 -17.34 15.02
C MET A 94 17.50 -17.27 16.17
N VAL A 95 17.58 -16.13 16.83
CA VAL A 95 18.50 -15.91 17.95
C VAL A 95 17.68 -15.58 19.16
N TYR A 96 17.78 -16.41 20.19
CA TYR A 96 17.25 -16.13 21.50
C TYR A 96 18.22 -15.21 22.23
N VAL A 97 17.68 -14.17 22.88
CA VAL A 97 18.45 -13.26 23.72
C VAL A 97 17.95 -13.42 25.15
N ASN A 98 18.84 -13.79 26.06
CA ASN A 98 18.52 -13.82 27.48
C ASN A 98 18.34 -12.37 27.97
N PRO A 99 17.16 -11.98 28.48
CA PRO A 99 16.89 -10.60 28.88
C PRO A 99 17.65 -10.18 30.15
N GLU A 100 18.07 -11.13 30.98
CA GLU A 100 18.79 -10.86 32.23
C GLU A 100 20.31 -10.76 32.00
N THR A 101 20.86 -11.67 31.20
CA THR A 101 22.32 -11.75 30.97
C THR A 101 22.78 -11.09 29.68
N GLY A 102 21.88 -10.85 28.73
CA GLY A 102 22.19 -10.37 27.38
C GLY A 102 22.84 -11.43 26.48
N GLU A 103 22.99 -12.67 26.96
CA GLU A 103 23.57 -13.76 26.16
C GLU A 103 22.69 -14.09 24.96
N MET A 104 23.33 -14.26 23.80
CA MET A 104 22.65 -14.56 22.55
C MET A 104 22.96 -15.98 22.10
N GLN A 105 21.93 -16.78 21.84
CA GLN A 105 22.06 -18.15 21.38
C GLN A 105 21.21 -18.39 20.13
N GLU A 106 21.82 -18.93 19.07
CA GLU A 106 21.08 -19.37 17.89
C GLU A 106 20.21 -20.58 18.26
N GLN A 107 18.90 -20.43 18.08
CA GLN A 107 17.88 -21.47 18.21
C GLN A 107 17.48 -21.96 16.81
N HIS A 108 17.02 -23.21 16.73
CA HIS A 108 16.54 -23.80 15.46
C HIS A 108 17.56 -23.63 14.31
N GLN A 109 18.73 -24.25 14.43
CA GLN A 109 19.82 -24.05 13.47
C GLN A 109 19.38 -24.30 12.03
N LEU A 110 19.84 -23.45 11.10
CA LEU A 110 19.44 -23.53 9.69
C LEU A 110 19.69 -24.90 9.05
N ASN A 111 20.78 -25.57 9.44
CA ASN A 111 21.12 -26.90 8.91
C ASN A 111 20.08 -27.96 9.28
N GLY A 112 19.55 -27.91 10.51
CA GLY A 112 18.52 -28.85 10.97
C GLY A 112 17.15 -28.61 10.34
N ARG A 113 16.92 -27.42 9.79
CA ARG A 113 15.64 -27.03 9.14
C ARG A 113 15.58 -27.31 7.64
N ARG A 114 16.69 -27.70 7.01
CA ARG A 114 16.74 -27.94 5.56
C ARG A 114 15.70 -29.00 5.17
N GLY A 115 14.88 -28.67 4.16
CA GLY A 115 13.80 -29.55 3.67
C GLY A 115 12.46 -29.41 4.41
N GLN A 116 12.41 -28.75 5.57
CA GLN A 116 11.17 -28.49 6.31
C GLN A 116 10.64 -27.06 6.09
N MET A 117 11.50 -26.16 5.63
CA MET A 117 11.17 -24.76 5.39
C MET A 117 10.44 -24.57 4.06
N LEU A 118 9.51 -23.61 4.03
CA LEU A 118 8.69 -23.30 2.86
C LEU A 118 9.21 -22.06 2.12
N ILE A 119 10.53 -21.95 1.97
CA ILE A 119 11.26 -20.72 1.56
C ILE A 119 10.67 -20.06 0.31
N GLN A 120 10.23 -20.85 -0.66
CA GLN A 120 9.65 -20.36 -1.92
C GLN A 120 8.42 -19.45 -1.70
N TRP A 121 7.63 -19.71 -0.66
CA TRP A 121 6.42 -18.94 -0.32
C TRP A 121 6.73 -17.65 0.45
N PHE A 122 7.94 -17.54 1.00
CA PHE A 122 8.39 -16.40 1.81
C PHE A 122 9.34 -15.48 1.05
N SER A 123 9.47 -15.65 -0.27
CA SER A 123 10.22 -14.74 -1.12
C SER A 123 9.45 -13.43 -1.31
N LEU A 124 10.15 -12.28 -1.33
CA LEU A 124 9.51 -10.97 -1.53
C LEU A 124 8.65 -10.92 -2.79
N SER A 125 9.13 -11.48 -3.89
CA SER A 125 8.38 -11.50 -5.16
C SER A 125 7.11 -12.33 -5.05
N THR A 126 7.17 -13.47 -4.36
CA THR A 126 6.00 -14.35 -4.18
C THR A 126 4.98 -13.68 -3.26
N LEU A 127 5.41 -13.15 -2.12
CA LEU A 127 4.52 -12.44 -1.19
C LEU A 127 3.87 -11.23 -1.84
N LYS A 128 4.63 -10.48 -2.65
CA LYS A 128 4.10 -9.34 -3.39
C LYS A 128 3.08 -9.77 -4.45
N GLY A 129 3.37 -10.85 -5.18
CA GLY A 129 2.42 -11.40 -6.16
C GLY A 129 1.12 -11.85 -5.49
N MET A 130 1.20 -12.59 -4.39
CA MET A 130 0.01 -13.01 -3.64
C MET A 130 -0.79 -11.81 -3.09
N ASP A 131 -0.12 -10.76 -2.60
CA ASP A 131 -0.78 -9.54 -2.13
C ASP A 131 -1.44 -8.74 -3.27
N GLU A 132 -0.83 -8.76 -4.47
CA GLU A 132 -1.41 -8.19 -5.70
C GLU A 132 -2.60 -9.00 -6.21
N ASP A 133 -2.52 -10.33 -6.20
CA ASP A 133 -3.58 -11.24 -6.62
C ASP A 133 -4.84 -11.06 -5.74
N LEU A 134 -4.67 -10.94 -4.42
CA LEU A 134 -5.77 -10.64 -3.49
C LEU A 134 -6.39 -9.26 -3.77
N ALA A 135 -5.59 -8.29 -4.22
CA ALA A 135 -6.09 -6.97 -4.61
C ALA A 135 -6.94 -6.99 -5.86
N GLU A 136 -6.53 -7.79 -6.83
CA GLU A 136 -7.31 -7.99 -8.03
C GLU A 136 -8.63 -8.73 -7.73
N GLU A 137 -8.61 -9.77 -6.89
CA GLU A 137 -9.83 -10.49 -6.49
C GLU A 137 -10.83 -9.59 -5.74
N PHE A 138 -10.35 -8.72 -4.85
CA PHE A 138 -11.19 -7.75 -4.14
C PHE A 138 -11.89 -6.76 -5.08
N ASP A 139 -11.23 -6.36 -6.17
CA ASP A 139 -11.78 -5.44 -7.16
C ASP A 139 -12.77 -6.13 -8.13
N GLU A 140 -12.60 -7.42 -8.41
CA GLU A 140 -13.41 -8.17 -9.39
C GLU A 140 -14.76 -8.67 -8.84
N ASP A 141 -14.85 -9.11 -7.58
CA ASP A 141 -16.06 -9.76 -7.05
C ASP A 141 -16.43 -9.30 -5.63
N HIS A 142 -17.63 -8.72 -5.48
CA HIS A 142 -18.18 -8.27 -4.20
C HIS A 142 -19.00 -9.38 -3.55
N SER A 143 -18.37 -10.52 -3.28
CA SER A 143 -19.03 -11.55 -2.48
C SER A 143 -19.23 -11.02 -1.05
N ASP A 144 -20.37 -11.35 -0.43
CA ASP A 144 -20.73 -11.01 0.96
C ASP A 144 -19.83 -11.73 2.00
N ARG A 145 -18.63 -12.16 1.57
CA ARG A 145 -17.67 -12.92 2.36
C ARG A 145 -16.90 -11.96 3.24
N ARG A 146 -16.74 -12.36 4.50
CA ARG A 146 -15.94 -11.60 5.47
C ARG A 146 -14.47 -11.62 5.04
N TRP A 147 -13.91 -10.43 4.87
CA TRP A 147 -12.54 -10.20 4.42
C TRP A 147 -11.91 -9.09 5.28
N LEU A 148 -10.81 -9.38 5.99
CA LEU A 148 -10.07 -8.40 6.81
C LEU A 148 -9.01 -7.66 5.99
N TRP A 149 -8.44 -8.33 5.00
CA TRP A 149 -7.68 -7.68 3.95
C TRP A 149 -8.68 -6.96 2.99
N PRO A 150 -8.42 -5.75 2.47
CA PRO A 150 -7.21 -4.92 2.61
C PRO A 150 -7.24 -3.98 3.84
N GLN A 151 -8.24 -4.03 4.71
CA GLN A 151 -8.43 -3.07 5.82
C GLN A 151 -7.25 -3.01 6.81
N THR A 152 -6.36 -4.00 6.75
CA THR A 152 -5.15 -4.12 7.57
C THR A 152 -3.95 -3.30 7.08
N GLY A 153 -4.03 -2.61 5.94
CA GLY A 153 -2.99 -1.67 5.50
C GLY A 153 -3.07 -1.25 4.03
N GLU A 154 -2.20 -0.33 3.60
CA GLU A 154 -2.11 0.06 2.19
C GLU A 154 -1.67 -1.12 1.32
N VAL A 155 -2.29 -1.24 0.13
CA VAL A 155 -2.00 -2.29 -0.85
C VAL A 155 -1.64 -1.64 -2.16
N PHE A 156 -0.55 -2.10 -2.75
CA PHE A 156 -0.22 -1.75 -4.12
C PHE A 156 -0.79 -2.81 -5.06
N CYS A 157 -1.68 -2.41 -5.97
CA CYS A 157 -2.18 -3.28 -7.03
C CYS A 157 -1.65 -2.80 -8.39
N GLN A 158 -1.03 -3.70 -9.14
CA GLN A 158 -0.39 -3.36 -10.41
C GLN A 158 -1.43 -2.96 -11.48
N SER A 159 -2.56 -3.67 -11.58
CA SER A 159 -3.61 -3.39 -12.56
C SER A 159 -4.22 -2.00 -12.35
N LEU A 160 -4.49 -1.60 -11.10
CA LEU A 160 -4.95 -0.25 -10.74
C LEU A 160 -3.92 0.82 -11.11
N TYR A 161 -2.64 0.61 -10.77
CA TYR A 161 -1.58 1.55 -11.10
C TYR A 161 -1.45 1.75 -12.62
N GLU A 162 -1.53 0.67 -13.40
CA GLU A 162 -1.50 0.72 -14.86
C GLU A 162 -2.71 1.46 -15.43
N ARG A 163 -3.91 1.20 -14.89
CA ARG A 163 -5.14 1.91 -15.27
C ARG A 163 -5.04 3.41 -14.98
N GLU A 164 -4.58 3.79 -13.79
CA GLU A 164 -4.39 5.19 -13.42
C GLU A 164 -3.33 5.87 -14.32
N ARG A 165 -2.24 5.15 -14.62
CA ARG A 165 -1.19 5.63 -15.54
C ARG A 165 -1.75 5.91 -16.94
N ILE A 166 -2.58 5.01 -17.48
CA ILE A 166 -3.22 5.19 -18.79
C ILE A 166 -4.17 6.40 -18.76
N ILE A 167 -4.99 6.55 -17.72
CA ILE A 167 -5.91 7.70 -17.56
C ILE A 167 -5.12 9.02 -17.55
N ARG A 168 -4.06 9.09 -16.73
CA ARG A 168 -3.17 10.28 -16.67
C ARG A 168 -2.52 10.58 -18.02
N GLN A 169 -2.19 9.56 -18.81
CA GLN A 169 -1.64 9.75 -20.15
C GLN A 169 -2.69 10.29 -21.13
N GLN A 170 -3.90 9.72 -21.13
CA GLN A 170 -5.02 10.18 -21.98
C GLN A 170 -5.41 11.63 -21.66
N GLU A 171 -5.39 12.03 -20.39
CA GLU A 171 -5.68 13.40 -19.97
C GLU A 171 -4.61 14.40 -20.46
N LYS A 172 -3.33 14.01 -20.40
CA LYS A 172 -2.22 14.80 -20.95
C LYS A 172 -2.37 14.96 -22.46
N GLU A 173 -2.74 13.92 -23.18
CA GLU A 173 -2.97 13.98 -24.63
C GLU A 173 -4.15 14.88 -24.99
N ARG A 174 -5.26 14.76 -24.24
CA ARG A 174 -6.43 15.64 -24.38
C ARG A 174 -6.08 17.11 -24.15
N SER A 175 -5.28 17.40 -23.12
CA SER A 175 -4.82 18.76 -22.80
C SER A 175 -3.93 19.34 -23.90
N LYS A 176 -3.01 18.53 -24.45
CA LYS A 176 -2.18 18.92 -25.61
C LYS A 176 -3.05 19.19 -26.83
N GLN A 177 -4.06 18.37 -27.09
CA GLN A 177 -4.97 18.54 -28.22
C GLN A 177 -5.79 19.84 -28.08
N GLN A 178 -6.37 20.09 -26.91
CA GLN A 178 -7.10 21.33 -26.62
C GLN A 178 -6.20 22.58 -26.76
N SER A 179 -4.94 22.50 -26.32
CA SER A 179 -3.96 23.58 -26.49
C SER A 179 -3.65 23.83 -27.97
N LYS A 180 -3.40 22.78 -28.75
CA LYS A 180 -3.19 22.87 -30.21
C LYS A 180 -4.40 23.49 -30.90
N GLU A 181 -5.61 23.06 -30.57
CA GLU A 181 -6.85 23.62 -31.11
C GLU A 181 -7.05 25.08 -30.71
N LYS A 182 -6.72 25.46 -29.47
CA LYS A 182 -6.76 26.85 -29.00
C LYS A 182 -5.80 27.73 -29.81
N ILE A 183 -4.57 27.27 -30.02
CA ILE A 183 -3.57 27.99 -30.84
C ILE A 183 -4.03 28.10 -32.29
N GLN A 184 -4.56 27.01 -32.89
CA GLN A 184 -5.07 27.04 -34.25
C GLN A 184 -6.25 28.00 -34.39
N ARG A 185 -7.17 28.04 -33.42
CA ARG A 185 -8.26 29.02 -33.37
C ARG A 185 -7.74 30.45 -33.34
N ILE A 186 -6.73 30.75 -32.53
CA ILE A 186 -6.11 32.09 -32.47
C ILE A 186 -5.45 32.44 -33.81
N LYS A 187 -4.75 31.50 -34.45
CA LYS A 187 -4.10 31.71 -35.75
C LYS A 187 -5.10 31.98 -36.88
N LYS A 188 -6.24 31.29 -36.89
CA LYS A 188 -7.31 31.45 -37.88
C LYS A 188 -8.18 32.69 -37.64
N ARG A 189 -8.11 33.31 -36.44
CA ARG A 189 -8.90 34.50 -36.12
C ARG A 189 -8.42 35.67 -36.97
N ALA A 190 -9.36 36.36 -37.63
CA ALA A 190 -9.06 37.56 -38.41
C ALA A 190 -8.37 38.61 -37.51
N ARG A 191 -7.14 38.99 -37.86
CA ARG A 191 -6.38 40.01 -37.11
C ARG A 191 -6.89 41.39 -37.53
N GLN A 192 -7.33 42.18 -36.56
CA GLN A 192 -7.63 43.59 -36.78
C GLN A 192 -6.33 44.30 -37.18
N LYS A 193 -6.33 45.01 -38.32
CA LYS A 193 -5.16 45.82 -38.72
C LYS A 193 -4.91 46.86 -37.63
N THR A 194 -3.66 46.96 -37.17
CA THR A 194 -3.24 48.02 -36.25
C THR A 194 -3.57 49.37 -36.88
N LEU A 195 -4.39 50.17 -36.19
CA LEU A 195 -4.64 51.56 -36.59
C LEU A 195 -3.29 52.28 -36.65
N GLY A 196 -2.98 52.87 -37.80
CA GLY A 196 -1.71 53.58 -38.04
C GLY A 196 -1.47 54.65 -36.98
N ARG A 197 -0.19 54.92 -36.66
CA ARG A 197 0.19 55.94 -35.67
C ARG A 197 -0.51 57.26 -36.01
N TYR A 198 -1.24 57.80 -35.05
CA TYR A 198 -1.82 59.14 -35.13
C TYR A 198 -0.67 60.15 -35.25
N ILE A 199 -0.53 60.76 -36.43
CA ILE A 199 0.37 61.89 -36.64
C ILE A 199 -0.45 63.13 -36.27
N LYS A 200 -0.10 63.80 -35.16
CA LYS A 200 -0.65 65.11 -34.81
C LYS A 200 -0.33 66.08 -35.95
N PRO A 201 -1.31 66.73 -36.59
CA PRO A 201 -1.02 67.80 -37.53
C PRO A 201 -0.32 68.96 -36.80
N PRO A 202 0.57 69.72 -37.48
CA PRO A 202 1.26 70.86 -36.88
C PRO A 202 0.24 71.92 -36.44
N PRO A 203 0.51 72.67 -35.36
CA PRO A 203 -0.38 73.75 -34.93
C PRO A 203 -0.42 74.87 -35.99
N ASP A 204 -1.62 75.33 -36.32
CA ASP A 204 -1.82 76.48 -37.20
C ASP A 204 -1.23 77.73 -36.54
N ASP A 205 -0.40 78.42 -37.32
CA ASP A 205 0.31 79.65 -36.97
C ASP A 205 -0.70 80.79 -36.83
N VAL A 206 -1.18 81.05 -35.61
CA VAL A 206 -1.99 82.24 -35.31
C VAL A 206 -1.04 83.43 -35.26
N GLY A 207 -0.79 83.98 -36.44
CA GLY A 207 -0.13 85.25 -36.65
C GLY A 207 -0.88 86.39 -35.94
N SER A 208 -0.20 86.94 -34.94
CA SER A 208 -0.04 88.38 -34.67
C SER A 208 -1.15 89.33 -35.14
N LEU A 209 -1.94 89.83 -34.19
CA LEU A 209 -2.50 91.18 -34.21
C LEU A 209 -2.42 91.76 -32.78
N ASN A 210 -1.30 92.41 -32.48
CA ASN A 210 -1.21 93.40 -31.41
C ASN A 210 -1.63 94.74 -32.02
N ASP A 211 -2.68 95.37 -31.51
CA ASP A 211 -2.86 96.81 -31.62
C ASP A 211 -3.08 97.37 -30.21
N THR A 212 -2.12 98.19 -29.79
CA THR A 212 -2.06 98.78 -28.45
C THR A 212 -2.50 100.24 -28.58
N MET A 213 -3.55 100.65 -27.88
CA MET A 213 -3.76 102.06 -27.53
C MET A 213 -3.67 102.21 -26.02
N THR A 214 -2.58 102.80 -25.57
CA THR A 214 -2.38 103.35 -24.23
C THR A 214 -3.26 104.58 -24.03
N VAL A 215 -3.87 104.67 -22.86
CA VAL A 215 -4.56 105.85 -22.32
C VAL A 215 -3.52 106.85 -21.81
N ASP A 216 -3.69 108.13 -22.15
CA ASP A 216 -2.88 109.25 -21.65
C ASP A 216 -2.94 109.38 -20.11
N GLN A 217 -1.77 109.35 -19.45
CA GLN A 217 -1.30 110.33 -18.46
C GLN A 217 0.12 110.03 -17.97
#